data_AF-T2SU57-F1
#
_entry.id   AF-T2SU57-F1
#
_cell.length_a   1.000
_cell.length_b   1.000
_cell.length_c   1.000
_cell.angle_alpha   90.00
_cell.angle_beta   90.00
_cell.angle_gamma   90.00
#
_symmetry.space_group_name_H-M   'P 1'
#
loop_
_entity.id
_entity.type
_entity.pdbx_description
1 polymer ?
#
loop_
_entity_poly.entity_id
_entity_poly.type
_entity_poly.pdbx_seq_one_letter_code
_entity_poly.pdbx_strand_id
1 'polypeptide(L)'
;MKDLQYFKNDITLILSKDRLDTYDSLEQYKENLKLISFITPKISNLEIYLRNALDHCLTQIKGSDWVFNESALTPLIKELKEKKKEITHSLILSKMSLGAVVRLIFCYKLEGIILDLKCINFKSYYPNNKNTLFINNKKNPLSGASKVHIALNLLWTIRN
;
A
#
# COMPACT_ATOMS: atom_id res chain seq x y z
N MET A 1 33.05 9.67 19.91
CA MET A 1 32.92 8.94 18.62
C MET A 1 33.03 7.41 18.76
N LYS A 2 33.80 6.86 19.72
CA LYS A 2 33.83 5.41 19.99
C LYS A 2 32.43 4.81 20.27
N ASP A 3 31.56 5.56 20.93
CA ASP A 3 30.19 5.13 21.27
C ASP A 3 29.29 4.92 20.04
N LEU A 4 29.46 5.76 19.00
CA LEU A 4 28.72 5.60 17.75
C LEU A 4 29.21 4.37 16.96
N GLN A 5 30.49 4.03 17.09
CA GLN A 5 31.04 2.85 16.43
C GLN A 5 30.58 1.56 17.10
N TYR A 6 30.46 1.56 18.43
CA TYR A 6 29.81 0.47 19.17
C TYR A 6 28.33 0.34 18.80
N PHE A 7 27.58 1.45 18.80
CA PHE A 7 26.16 1.47 18.41
C PHE A 7 25.92 0.89 17.00
N LYS A 8 26.74 1.27 16.00
CA LYS A 8 26.61 0.79 14.62
C LYS A 8 26.87 -0.71 14.44
N ASN A 9 27.63 -1.31 15.35
CA ASN A 9 28.05 -2.71 15.25
C ASN A 9 27.17 -3.66 16.05
N ASP A 10 26.31 -3.14 16.92
CA ASP A 10 25.38 -3.94 17.72
C ASP A 10 23.96 -3.82 17.19
N ILE A 11 23.48 -4.88 16.55
CA ILE A 11 22.12 -4.94 15.98
C ILE A 11 21.04 -4.75 17.04
N THR A 12 21.30 -5.09 18.30
CA THR A 12 20.33 -4.92 19.39
C THR A 12 20.16 -3.45 19.77
N LEU A 13 21.23 -2.67 19.67
CA LEU A 13 21.20 -1.22 19.84
C LEU A 13 20.54 -0.54 18.64
N ILE A 14 20.82 -1.01 17.41
CA ILE A 14 20.17 -0.50 16.19
C ILE A 14 18.66 -0.73 16.24
N LEU A 15 18.21 -1.89 16.72
CA LEU A 15 16.80 -2.22 16.79
C LEU A 15 16.09 -1.57 17.96
N SER A 16 16.80 -1.19 19.02
CA SER A 16 16.25 -0.88 20.34
C SER A 16 15.64 -2.11 21.02
N LYS A 17 15.65 -2.08 22.35
CA LYS A 17 15.09 -3.14 23.19
C LYS A 17 13.59 -3.30 22.94
N ASP A 18 12.86 -2.19 22.90
CA ASP A 18 11.40 -2.22 22.74
C ASP A 18 10.96 -2.89 21.44
N ARG A 19 11.68 -2.72 20.33
CA ARG A 19 11.33 -3.42 19.08
C ARG A 19 11.70 -4.90 19.14
N LEU A 20 12.82 -5.25 19.77
CA LEU A 20 13.19 -6.65 19.95
C LEU A 20 12.18 -7.41 20.82
N ASP A 21 11.65 -6.76 21.86
CA ASP A 21 10.65 -7.35 22.76
C ASP A 21 9.30 -7.62 22.06
N THR A 22 9.07 -7.06 20.86
CA THR A 22 7.90 -7.40 20.01
C THR A 22 8.09 -8.68 19.18
N TYR A 23 9.31 -9.22 19.14
CA TYR A 23 9.64 -10.46 18.45
C TYR A 23 9.94 -11.57 19.46
N ASP A 24 9.63 -12.80 19.10
CA ASP A 24 9.98 -13.98 19.90
C ASP A 24 11.51 -14.19 19.96
N SER A 25 12.24 -13.74 18.91
CA SER A 25 13.70 -13.82 18.84
C SER A 25 14.30 -12.92 17.77
N LEU A 26 15.63 -12.68 17.86
CA LEU A 26 16.39 -12.03 16.79
C LEU A 26 16.35 -12.80 15.47
N GLU A 27 16.25 -14.13 15.50
CA GLU A 27 16.11 -14.94 14.27
C GLU A 27 14.75 -14.73 13.60
N GLN A 28 13.67 -14.63 14.37
CA GLN A 28 12.36 -14.28 13.81
C GLN A 28 12.40 -12.91 13.10
N TYR A 29 13.08 -11.92 13.69
CA TYR A 29 13.29 -10.63 13.03
C TYR A 29 14.05 -10.77 11.70
N LYS A 30 15.13 -11.57 11.66
CA LYS A 30 15.90 -11.81 10.42
C LYS A 30 15.08 -12.53 9.35
N GLU A 31 14.27 -13.51 9.73
CA GLU A 31 13.35 -14.19 8.79
C GLU A 31 12.30 -13.24 8.24
N ASN A 32 11.77 -12.32 9.06
CA ASN A 32 10.87 -11.27 8.57
C ASN A 32 11.55 -10.35 7.54
N LEU A 33 12.82 -9.98 7.75
CA LEU A 33 13.59 -9.23 6.75
C LEU A 33 13.77 -9.99 5.43
N LYS A 34 14.07 -11.29 5.50
CA LYS A 34 14.17 -12.14 4.29
C LYS A 34 12.85 -12.20 3.55
N LEU A 35 11.74 -12.34 4.28
CA LEU A 35 10.40 -12.32 3.69
C LEU A 35 10.12 -10.98 3.00
N ILE A 36 10.41 -9.86 3.65
CA ILE A 36 10.26 -8.51 3.07
C ILE A 36 11.07 -8.39 1.77
N SER A 37 12.33 -8.81 1.78
CA SER A 37 13.18 -8.81 0.58
C SER A 37 12.57 -9.62 -0.55
N PHE A 38 12.02 -10.80 -0.24
CA PHE A 38 11.38 -11.69 -1.20
C PHE A 38 10.08 -11.13 -1.80
N ILE A 39 9.22 -10.49 -0.99
CA ILE A 39 7.92 -9.98 -1.45
C ILE A 39 8.00 -8.60 -2.11
N THR A 40 9.04 -7.81 -1.82
CA THR A 40 9.18 -6.43 -2.29
C THR A 40 8.98 -6.28 -3.81
N PRO A 41 9.60 -7.10 -4.68
CA PRO A 41 9.39 -6.98 -6.12
C PRO A 41 7.93 -7.19 -6.54
N LYS A 42 7.20 -8.09 -5.88
CA LYS A 42 5.78 -8.37 -6.15
C LYS A 42 4.91 -7.19 -5.73
N ILE A 43 5.20 -6.59 -4.59
CA ILE A 43 4.52 -5.37 -4.12
C ILE A 43 4.78 -4.23 -5.11
N SER A 44 6.03 -4.01 -5.52
CA SER A 44 6.37 -2.97 -6.50
C SER A 44 5.61 -3.13 -7.83
N ASN A 45 5.51 -4.34 -8.35
CA ASN A 45 4.72 -4.62 -9.56
C ASN A 45 3.24 -4.31 -9.35
N LEU A 46 2.69 -4.69 -8.20
CA LEU A 46 1.30 -4.38 -7.85
C LEU A 46 1.08 -2.87 -7.72
N GLU A 47 2.01 -2.11 -7.13
CA GLU A 47 1.89 -0.65 -7.05
C GLU A 47 1.87 -0.01 -8.45
N ILE A 48 2.72 -0.47 -9.37
CA ILE A 48 2.73 0.02 -10.76
C ILE A 48 1.41 -0.30 -11.45
N TYR A 49 0.91 -1.53 -11.30
CA TYR A 49 -0.39 -1.93 -11.82
C TYR A 49 -1.51 -1.03 -11.30
N LEU A 50 -1.58 -0.82 -9.99
CA LEU A 50 -2.63 -0.01 -9.37
C LEU A 50 -2.60 1.44 -9.85
N ARG A 51 -1.41 2.04 -10.02
CA ARG A 51 -1.27 3.39 -10.59
C ARG A 51 -1.83 3.45 -12.00
N ASN A 52 -1.45 2.51 -12.86
CA ASN A 52 -1.86 2.50 -14.26
C ASN A 52 -3.36 2.18 -14.41
N ALA A 53 -3.90 1.28 -13.59
CA ALA A 53 -5.32 0.96 -13.58
C ALA A 53 -6.17 2.14 -13.09
N LEU A 54 -5.71 2.83 -12.04
CA LEU A 54 -6.33 4.06 -11.56
C LEU A 54 -6.32 5.14 -12.64
N ASP A 55 -5.16 5.35 -13.28
CA ASP A 55 -5.01 6.34 -14.35
C ASP A 55 -5.94 6.07 -15.53
N HIS A 56 -5.99 4.81 -15.97
CA HIS A 56 -6.92 4.40 -17.02
C HIS A 56 -8.37 4.74 -16.64
N CYS A 57 -8.82 4.35 -15.44
CA CYS A 57 -10.18 4.61 -14.98
C CYS A 57 -10.49 6.10 -14.90
N LEU A 58 -9.62 6.90 -14.28
CA LEU A 58 -9.87 8.32 -14.06
C LEU A 58 -9.73 9.14 -15.35
N THR A 59 -8.89 8.72 -16.28
CA THR A 59 -8.85 9.31 -17.62
C THR A 59 -10.20 9.16 -18.33
N GLN A 60 -10.88 8.02 -18.21
CA GLN A 60 -12.22 7.84 -18.80
C GLN A 60 -13.30 8.67 -18.09
N ILE A 61 -13.21 8.84 -16.77
CA ILE A 61 -14.24 9.53 -15.98
C ILE A 61 -14.08 11.06 -16.04
N LYS A 62 -12.84 11.56 -16.05
CA LYS A 62 -12.49 12.97 -15.85
C LYS A 62 -11.68 13.59 -16.98
N GLY A 63 -11.20 12.80 -17.94
CA GLY A 63 -10.27 13.24 -18.98
C GLY A 63 -8.79 13.10 -18.57
N SER A 64 -7.89 13.26 -19.54
CA SER A 64 -6.44 13.04 -19.39
C SER A 64 -5.76 13.96 -18.37
N ASP A 65 -6.37 15.10 -18.07
CA ASP A 65 -5.77 16.09 -17.17
C ASP A 65 -6.17 15.89 -15.70
N TRP A 66 -6.85 14.78 -15.38
CA TRP A 66 -7.38 14.51 -14.04
C TRP A 66 -6.32 14.63 -12.95
N VAL A 67 -5.10 14.18 -13.22
CA VAL A 67 -3.97 14.18 -12.27
C VAL A 67 -3.58 15.58 -11.84
N PHE A 68 -3.71 16.58 -12.72
CA PHE A 68 -3.38 17.97 -12.40
C PHE A 68 -4.47 18.64 -11.54
N ASN A 69 -5.69 18.13 -11.62
CA ASN A 69 -6.88 18.70 -10.99
C ASN A 69 -7.27 17.99 -9.68
N GLU A 70 -6.60 16.89 -9.33
CA GLU A 70 -6.90 16.12 -8.13
C GLU A 70 -6.28 16.78 -6.89
N SER A 71 -7.13 17.25 -5.97
CA SER A 71 -6.71 17.98 -4.78
C SER A 71 -5.77 17.16 -3.88
N ALA A 72 -5.97 15.84 -3.81
CA ALA A 72 -5.11 14.91 -3.08
C ALA A 72 -3.65 14.91 -3.58
N LEU A 73 -3.40 15.36 -4.82
CA LEU A 73 -2.07 15.41 -5.45
C LEU A 73 -1.43 16.79 -5.39
N THR A 74 -2.12 17.81 -4.87
CA THR A 74 -1.59 19.18 -4.79
C THR A 74 -0.25 19.28 -4.05
N PRO A 75 -0.03 18.61 -2.89
CA PRO A 75 1.26 18.66 -2.21
C PRO A 75 2.39 18.08 -3.07
N LEU A 76 2.13 16.95 -3.75
CA LEU A 76 3.09 16.31 -4.64
C LEU A 76 3.43 17.21 -5.84
N ILE A 77 2.41 17.80 -6.49
CA ILE A 77 2.62 18.68 -7.64
C ILE A 77 3.43 19.92 -7.25
N LYS A 78 3.18 20.48 -6.07
CA LYS A 78 3.95 21.60 -5.55
C LYS A 78 5.42 21.22 -5.33
N GLU A 79 5.68 20.10 -4.67
CA GLU A 79 7.04 19.59 -4.44
C GLU A 79 7.79 19.35 -5.77
N LEU A 80 7.09 18.79 -6.76
CA LEU A 80 7.67 18.54 -8.08
C LEU A 80 7.98 19.85 -8.83
N LYS A 81 7.15 20.89 -8.70
CA LYS A 81 7.35 22.21 -9.31
C LYS A 81 8.58 22.92 -8.75
N GLU A 82 8.85 22.74 -7.45
CA GLU A 82 10.04 23.29 -6.80
C GLU A 82 11.34 22.60 -7.29
N LYS A 83 11.26 21.32 -7.68
CA LYS A 83 12.42 20.51 -8.07
C LYS A 83 12.66 20.42 -9.59
N LYS A 84 11.64 20.65 -10.41
CA LYS A 84 11.67 20.43 -11.87
C LYS A 84 11.02 21.59 -12.62
N LYS A 85 11.60 21.97 -13.77
CA LYS A 85 11.07 23.03 -14.63
C LYS A 85 9.74 22.68 -15.30
N GLU A 86 9.53 21.41 -15.62
CA GLU A 86 8.33 20.93 -16.30
C GLU A 86 7.76 19.70 -15.57
N ILE A 87 6.44 19.70 -15.38
CA ILE A 87 5.70 18.58 -14.82
C ILE A 87 4.87 17.94 -15.91
N THR A 88 5.07 16.64 -16.10
CA THR A 88 4.27 15.83 -17.02
C THR A 88 3.32 14.91 -16.27
N HIS A 89 2.28 14.45 -16.96
CA HIS A 89 1.32 13.48 -16.44
C HIS A 89 2.01 12.21 -15.88
N SER A 90 2.89 11.61 -16.70
CA SER A 90 3.68 10.43 -16.33
C SER A 90 4.59 10.67 -15.12
N LEU A 91 5.19 11.86 -14.99
CA LEU A 91 6.00 12.19 -13.83
C LEU A 91 5.18 12.15 -12.54
N ILE A 92 3.99 12.75 -12.52
CA ILE A 92 3.13 12.74 -11.34
C ILE A 92 2.69 11.30 -11.01
N LEU A 93 2.25 10.52 -12.00
CA LEU A 93 1.88 9.12 -11.81
C LEU A 93 3.02 8.30 -11.20
N SER A 94 4.24 8.40 -11.75
CA SER A 94 5.41 7.67 -11.25
C SER A 94 5.84 8.05 -9.84
N LYS A 95 5.48 9.26 -9.37
CA LYS A 95 5.80 9.77 -8.04
C LYS A 95 4.64 9.66 -7.05
N MET A 96 3.47 9.26 -7.51
CA MET A 96 2.31 9.03 -6.65
C MET A 96 2.58 7.90 -5.67
N SER A 97 2.43 8.18 -4.37
CA SER A 97 2.62 7.16 -3.33
C SER A 97 1.51 6.11 -3.41
N LEU A 98 1.80 4.87 -2.99
CA LEU A 98 0.77 3.83 -2.90
C LEU A 98 -0.42 4.26 -2.03
N GLY A 99 -0.15 5.01 -0.94
CA GLY A 99 -1.20 5.57 -0.09
C GLY A 99 -2.14 6.53 -0.84
N ALA A 100 -1.61 7.39 -1.71
CA ALA A 100 -2.43 8.27 -2.54
C ALA A 100 -3.26 7.48 -3.56
N VAL A 101 -2.65 6.46 -4.20
CA VAL A 101 -3.35 5.56 -5.13
C VAL A 101 -4.53 4.87 -4.44
N VAL A 102 -4.28 4.19 -3.32
CA VAL A 102 -5.32 3.47 -2.55
C VAL A 102 -6.44 4.40 -2.11
N ARG A 103 -6.11 5.60 -1.62
CA ARG A 103 -7.10 6.62 -1.25
C ARG A 103 -7.98 7.02 -2.42
N LEU A 104 -7.39 7.30 -3.59
CA LEU A 104 -8.14 7.66 -4.79
C LEU A 104 -9.04 6.52 -5.26
N ILE A 105 -8.56 5.27 -5.24
CA ILE A 105 -9.38 4.10 -5.54
C ILE A 105 -10.65 4.08 -4.67
N PHE A 106 -10.51 4.33 -3.36
CA PHE A 106 -11.64 4.36 -2.44
C PHE A 106 -12.55 5.58 -2.67
N CYS A 107 -11.98 6.77 -2.89
CA CYS A 107 -12.75 7.99 -3.16
C CYS A 107 -13.66 7.85 -4.39
N TYR A 108 -13.17 7.17 -5.44
CA TYR A 108 -13.91 6.95 -6.68
C TYR A 108 -14.63 5.59 -6.73
N LYS A 109 -14.64 4.82 -5.63
CA LYS A 109 -15.30 3.51 -5.51
C LYS A 109 -14.90 2.52 -6.61
N LEU A 110 -13.61 2.49 -6.95
CA LEU A 110 -13.06 1.71 -8.06
C LEU A 110 -12.63 0.29 -7.67
N GLU A 111 -12.85 -0.14 -6.43
CA GLU A 111 -12.34 -1.42 -5.91
C GLU A 111 -12.73 -2.62 -6.78
N GLY A 112 -14.01 -2.71 -7.17
CA GLY A 112 -14.52 -3.82 -8.00
C GLY A 112 -14.15 -3.75 -9.47
N ILE A 113 -13.56 -2.64 -9.93
CA ILE A 113 -13.12 -2.43 -11.32
C ILE A 113 -11.63 -2.73 -11.42
N ILE A 114 -10.84 -2.25 -10.45
CA ILE A 114 -9.38 -2.33 -10.48
C ILE A 114 -8.88 -3.73 -10.11
N LEU A 115 -9.60 -4.50 -9.29
CA LEU A 115 -9.22 -5.86 -8.94
C LEU A 115 -10.47 -6.74 -8.83
N ASP A 116 -10.36 -8.02 -9.18
CA ASP A 116 -11.38 -9.03 -8.87
C ASP A 116 -10.82 -10.06 -7.90
N LEU A 117 -11.25 -9.95 -6.63
CA LEU A 117 -10.88 -10.89 -5.57
C LEU A 117 -12.07 -11.76 -5.12
N LYS A 118 -13.11 -11.94 -5.93
CA LYS A 118 -14.29 -12.74 -5.56
C LYS A 118 -13.92 -14.15 -5.12
N CYS A 119 -12.94 -14.77 -5.77
CA CYS A 119 -12.49 -16.13 -5.49
C CYS A 119 -11.58 -16.25 -4.25
N ILE A 120 -11.12 -15.13 -3.66
CA ILE A 120 -10.28 -15.19 -2.46
C ILE A 120 -11.09 -15.66 -1.26
N ASN A 121 -10.55 -16.63 -0.54
CA ASN A 121 -11.04 -17.08 0.74
C ASN A 121 -10.04 -16.68 1.83
N PHE A 122 -10.37 -15.67 2.65
CA PHE A 122 -9.46 -15.17 3.69
C PHE A 122 -9.14 -16.20 4.77
N LYS A 123 -10.01 -17.19 4.98
CA LYS A 123 -9.76 -18.30 5.92
C LYS A 123 -8.64 -19.22 5.47
N SER A 124 -8.35 -19.29 4.17
CA SER A 124 -7.23 -20.06 3.63
C SER A 124 -5.88 -19.48 4.05
N TYR A 125 -5.83 -18.21 4.46
CA TYR A 125 -4.60 -17.53 4.90
C TYR A 125 -4.46 -17.49 6.43
N TYR A 126 -5.58 -17.42 7.16
CA TYR A 126 -5.60 -17.51 8.62
C TYR A 126 -6.97 -17.98 9.13
N PRO A 127 -7.06 -19.03 9.98
CA PRO A 127 -8.34 -19.63 10.37
C PRO A 127 -9.35 -18.66 11.01
N ASN A 128 -8.86 -17.64 11.74
CA ASN A 128 -9.71 -16.66 12.42
C ASN A 128 -10.18 -15.52 11.51
N ASN A 129 -9.70 -15.45 10.26
CA ASN A 129 -10.22 -14.49 9.30
C ASN A 129 -11.70 -14.76 8.97
N LYS A 130 -12.40 -13.71 8.55
CA LYS A 130 -13.82 -13.78 8.19
C LYS A 130 -13.99 -13.53 6.69
N ASN A 131 -14.86 -14.32 6.06
CA ASN A 131 -15.37 -14.05 4.70
C ASN A 131 -16.77 -13.47 4.72
N THR A 132 -17.21 -12.97 5.86
CA THR A 132 -18.54 -12.42 6.04
C THR A 132 -18.47 -11.16 6.90
N LEU A 133 -19.37 -10.23 6.64
CA LEU A 133 -19.58 -9.03 7.42
C LEU A 133 -21.04 -8.98 7.90
N PHE A 134 -21.31 -8.29 9.01
CA PHE A 134 -22.66 -8.12 9.53
C PHE A 134 -23.23 -6.77 9.06
N ILE A 135 -24.38 -6.79 8.38
CA ILE A 135 -25.17 -5.59 8.03
C ILE A 135 -26.55 -5.79 8.62
N ASN A 136 -27.02 -4.83 9.43
CA ASN A 136 -28.36 -4.88 10.05
C ASN A 136 -28.62 -6.22 10.76
N ASN A 137 -27.66 -6.68 11.57
CA ASN A 137 -27.64 -7.98 12.26
C ASN A 137 -27.75 -9.23 11.36
N LYS A 138 -27.61 -9.08 10.04
CA LYS A 138 -27.57 -10.20 9.09
C LYS A 138 -26.14 -10.45 8.63
N LYS A 139 -25.74 -11.72 8.63
CA LYS A 139 -24.45 -12.18 8.13
C LYS A 139 -24.49 -12.23 6.60
N ASN A 140 -23.64 -11.43 5.96
CA ASN A 140 -23.53 -11.35 4.51
C ASN A 140 -22.12 -11.78 4.06
N PRO A 141 -21.97 -12.50 2.93
CA PRO A 141 -20.65 -12.76 2.37
C PRO A 141 -19.96 -11.45 1.96
N LEU A 142 -18.63 -11.41 2.11
CA LEU A 142 -17.86 -10.29 1.58
C LEU A 142 -18.00 -10.23 0.05
N SER A 143 -18.43 -9.08 -0.46
CA SER A 143 -18.44 -8.81 -1.90
C SER A 143 -17.01 -8.77 -2.46
N GLY A 144 -16.85 -8.93 -3.79
CA GLY A 144 -15.55 -8.77 -4.44
C GLY A 144 -14.90 -7.42 -4.12
N ALA A 145 -15.66 -6.33 -4.22
CA ALA A 145 -15.20 -4.98 -3.87
C ALA A 145 -14.79 -4.88 -2.38
N SER A 146 -15.54 -5.48 -1.46
CA SER A 146 -15.17 -5.52 -0.04
C SER A 146 -13.87 -6.27 0.20
N LYS A 147 -13.63 -7.37 -0.53
CA LYS A 147 -12.38 -8.14 -0.44
C LYS A 147 -11.20 -7.32 -0.97
N VAL A 148 -11.38 -6.61 -2.09
CA VAL A 148 -10.38 -5.67 -2.62
C VAL A 148 -10.09 -4.55 -1.63
N HIS A 149 -11.12 -3.96 -1.03
CA HIS A 149 -10.97 -2.91 -0.03
C HIS A 149 -10.11 -3.38 1.16
N ILE A 150 -10.36 -4.59 1.67
CA ILE A 150 -9.56 -5.21 2.75
C ILE A 150 -8.11 -5.43 2.27
N ALA A 151 -7.93 -5.99 1.07
CA ALA A 151 -6.60 -6.28 0.52
C ALA A 151 -5.76 -5.02 0.29
N LEU A 152 -6.36 -3.93 -0.22
CA LEU A 152 -5.67 -2.65 -0.44
C LEU A 152 -5.28 -1.97 0.87
N ASN A 153 -6.12 -2.04 1.90
CA ASN A 153 -5.74 -1.57 3.24
C ASN A 153 -4.57 -2.39 3.81
N LEU A 154 -4.62 -3.72 3.69
CA LEU A 154 -3.51 -4.58 4.12
C LEU A 154 -2.21 -4.26 3.37
N LEU A 155 -2.29 -4.08 2.05
CA LEU A 155 -1.13 -3.70 1.22
C LEU A 155 -0.55 -2.37 1.67
N TRP A 156 -1.40 -1.37 1.94
CA TRP A 156 -0.97 -0.08 2.46
C TRP A 156 -0.31 -0.20 3.83
N THR A 157 -0.83 -1.05 4.73
CA THR A 157 -0.22 -1.31 6.05
C THR A 157 1.12 -2.03 5.96
N ILE A 158 1.27 -3.02 5.06
CA ILE A 158 2.53 -3.77 4.92
C ILE A 158 3.63 -2.90 4.30
N ARG A 159 3.25 -1.92 3.45
CA ARG A 159 4.22 -1.08 2.75
C ARG A 159 4.81 0.04 3.63
N ASN A 160 4.03 0.56 4.58
CA ASN A 160 4.47 1.64 5.48
C ASN A 160 5.09 1.07 6.76
#